data_AF-A0A1S8CB86-F1
#
_entry.id   AF-A0A1S8CB86-F1
#
_cell.length_a   1.000
_cell.length_b   1.000
_cell.length_c   1.000
_cell.angle_alpha   90.00
_cell.angle_beta   90.00
_cell.angle_gamma   90.00
#
_symmetry.space_group_name_H-M   'P 1'
#
loop_
_entity.id
_entity.type
_entity.pdbx_description
1 polymer ?
#
loop_
_entity_poly.entity_id
_entity_poly.type
_entity_poly.pdbx_seq_one_letter_code
_entity_poly.pdbx_strand_id
1 'polypeptide(L)'
;MFEKLTGDVQGPMEIKGAIEIDGTLHGGAIVIGQLDLRGTCNGPLEIRLDGSADVDGIVHGDVHARGGKLRIRGIIDGRLGVKDGADVLVAVGTVLKGRQLQADGTFTELSGQGSFRIEDDAPMMRPQTEGNWTLAD
;
A
#
# COMPACT_ATOMS: atom_id res chain seq x y z
N MET A 1 7.65 -19.94 2.76
CA MET A 1 6.67 -20.05 3.85
C MET A 1 6.67 -18.71 4.56
N PHE A 2 5.51 -18.07 4.70
CA PHE A 2 5.40 -16.81 5.42
C PHE A 2 5.44 -17.06 6.93
N GLU A 3 6.17 -16.23 7.66
CA GLU A 3 5.99 -16.09 9.10
C GLU A 3 4.73 -15.26 9.33
N LYS A 4 3.73 -15.85 10.02
CA LYS A 4 2.44 -15.19 10.26
C LYS A 4 2.44 -14.52 11.64
N LEU A 5 2.16 -13.22 11.65
CA LEU A 5 1.97 -12.40 12.83
C LEU A 5 0.50 -11.94 12.88
N THR A 6 -0.12 -12.02 14.06
CA THR A 6 -1.53 -11.64 14.25
C THR A 6 -1.69 -10.66 15.41
N GLY A 7 -2.64 -9.74 15.31
CA GLY A 7 -2.90 -8.75 16.36
C GLY A 7 -1.92 -7.57 16.29
N ASP A 8 -1.49 -7.08 17.45
CA ASP A 8 -0.63 -5.89 17.52
C ASP A 8 0.86 -6.24 17.46
N VAL A 9 1.53 -5.83 16.38
CA VAL A 9 2.97 -5.94 16.18
C VAL A 9 3.63 -4.61 16.54
N GLN A 10 4.55 -4.63 17.50
CA GLN A 10 5.14 -3.42 18.07
C GLN A 10 6.52 -3.10 17.49
N GLY A 11 6.74 -1.83 17.18
CA GLY A 11 8.03 -1.28 16.75
C GLY A 11 8.25 -1.33 15.23
N PRO A 12 9.18 -0.50 14.72
CA PRO A 12 9.54 -0.54 13.31
C PRO A 12 10.15 -1.89 12.94
N MET A 13 9.77 -2.42 11.78
CA MET A 13 10.23 -3.72 11.30
C MET A 13 11.15 -3.59 10.08
N GLU A 14 12.18 -4.44 10.03
CA GLU A 14 12.96 -4.69 8.82
C GLU A 14 12.64 -6.10 8.31
N ILE A 15 11.89 -6.17 7.21
CA ILE A 15 11.38 -7.43 6.65
C ILE A 15 12.35 -7.92 5.58
N LYS A 16 13.13 -8.94 5.92
CA LYS A 16 14.10 -9.59 5.01
C LYS A 16 13.60 -10.93 4.45
N GLY A 17 12.71 -11.59 5.20
CA GLY A 17 12.04 -12.83 4.80
C GLY A 17 10.64 -12.58 4.26
N ALA A 18 9.80 -13.61 4.29
CA ALA A 18 8.39 -13.51 3.95
C ALA A 18 7.56 -13.41 5.24
N ILE A 19 6.86 -12.30 5.45
CA ILE A 19 6.02 -12.04 6.63
C ILE A 19 4.59 -11.73 6.20
N GLU A 20 3.63 -12.37 6.85
CA GLU A 20 2.20 -12.06 6.75
C GLU A 20 1.77 -11.42 8.07
N ILE A 21 1.15 -10.24 8.02
CA ILE A 21 0.62 -9.54 9.19
C ILE A 21 -0.89 -9.42 9.03
N ASP A 22 -1.63 -10.00 9.97
CA ASP A 22 -3.08 -9.88 10.09
C ASP A 22 -3.41 -9.14 11.39
N GLY A 23 -3.50 -7.81 11.32
CA GLY A 23 -3.68 -6.95 12.49
C GLY A 23 -3.06 -5.55 12.35
N THR A 24 -2.48 -5.04 13.44
CA THR A 24 -1.92 -3.69 13.52
C THR A 24 -0.40 -3.72 13.62
N LEU A 25 0.31 -3.11 12.68
CA LEU A 25 1.73 -2.84 12.77
C LEU A 25 1.98 -1.43 13.31
N HIS A 26 2.65 -1.30 14.44
CA HIS A 26 3.02 -0.01 15.04
C HIS A 26 4.48 0.34 14.76
N GLY A 27 4.73 1.44 14.05
CA GLY A 27 6.08 1.95 13.79
C GLY A 27 6.55 1.82 12.34
N GLY A 28 5.75 1.17 11.47
CA GLY A 28 6.06 1.04 10.05
C GLY A 28 6.99 -0.13 9.71
N ALA A 29 7.33 -0.27 8.42
CA ALA A 29 8.23 -1.32 7.96
C ALA A 29 9.12 -0.89 6.79
N ILE A 30 10.33 -1.42 6.77
CA ILE A 30 11.22 -1.46 5.61
C ILE A 30 11.17 -2.87 5.03
N VAL A 31 10.72 -3.01 3.79
CA VAL A 31 10.51 -4.29 3.10
C VAL A 31 11.62 -4.50 2.07
N ILE A 32 12.44 -5.51 2.33
CA ILE A 32 13.49 -6.01 1.42
C ILE A 32 13.15 -7.44 0.96
N GLY A 33 12.36 -8.17 1.75
CA GLY A 33 11.80 -9.48 1.43
C GLY A 33 10.35 -9.38 0.92
N GLN A 34 9.44 -10.16 1.51
CA GLN A 34 8.01 -10.16 1.14
C GLN A 34 7.14 -9.80 2.34
N LEU A 35 6.18 -8.90 2.14
CA LEU A 35 5.15 -8.54 3.11
C LEU A 35 3.76 -8.76 2.50
N ASP A 36 2.90 -9.51 3.20
CA ASP A 36 1.44 -9.47 3.03
C ASP A 36 0.88 -8.81 4.28
N LEU A 37 0.31 -7.60 4.16
CA LEU A 37 -0.29 -6.87 5.26
C LEU A 37 -1.80 -6.79 5.06
N ARG A 38 -2.55 -7.40 5.98
CA ARG A 38 -4.00 -7.28 6.09
C ARG A 38 -4.33 -6.58 7.40
N GLY A 39 -4.76 -5.33 7.32
CA GLY A 39 -5.07 -4.53 8.51
C GLY A 39 -4.45 -3.14 8.48
N THR A 40 -3.87 -2.72 9.60
CA THR A 40 -3.45 -1.31 9.79
C THR A 40 -1.94 -1.20 9.99
N CYS A 41 -1.28 -0.29 9.29
CA CYS A 41 0.10 0.13 9.56
C CYS A 41 0.11 1.56 10.10
N ASN A 42 0.47 1.71 11.38
CA ASN A 42 0.68 2.98 12.05
C ASN A 42 2.15 3.41 11.94
N GLY A 43 2.55 3.83 10.74
CA GLY A 43 3.90 4.29 10.46
C GLY A 43 4.24 4.26 8.98
N PRO A 44 5.47 4.66 8.61
CA PRO A 44 5.90 4.67 7.23
C PRO A 44 6.08 3.24 6.70
N LEU A 45 5.74 3.02 5.43
CA LEU A 45 6.03 1.78 4.73
C LEU A 45 7.02 2.06 3.60
N GLU A 46 8.15 1.35 3.58
CA GLU A 46 9.19 1.58 2.59
C GLU A 46 9.61 0.28 1.91
N ILE A 47 9.44 0.20 0.58
CA ILE A 47 9.82 -0.94 -0.22
C ILE A 47 11.17 -0.60 -0.89
N ARG A 48 12.15 -1.48 -0.70
CA ARG A 48 13.53 -1.29 -1.19
C ARG A 48 14.00 -2.50 -1.97
N LEU A 49 15.01 -2.29 -2.83
CA LEU A 49 15.66 -3.34 -3.61
C LEU A 49 14.63 -4.16 -4.40
N ASP A 50 14.61 -5.48 -4.23
CA ASP A 50 13.67 -6.41 -4.87
C ASP A 50 12.51 -6.80 -3.93
N GLY A 51 12.30 -6.02 -2.86
CA GLY A 51 11.24 -6.27 -1.89
C GLY A 51 9.85 -6.21 -2.53
N SER A 52 8.91 -6.97 -1.98
CA SER A 52 7.53 -7.04 -2.43
C SER A 52 6.57 -6.81 -1.27
N ALA A 53 5.62 -5.91 -1.42
CA ALA A 53 4.55 -5.69 -0.45
C ALA A 53 3.19 -5.80 -1.13
N ASP A 54 2.30 -6.61 -0.58
CA ASP A 54 0.85 -6.57 -0.84
C ASP A 54 0.18 -6.04 0.41
N VAL A 55 -0.57 -4.95 0.27
CA VAL A 55 -1.20 -4.24 1.39
C VAL A 55 -2.69 -4.15 1.14
N ASP A 56 -3.45 -4.81 2.01
CA ASP A 56 -4.91 -4.75 2.08
C ASP A 56 -5.31 -4.10 3.41
N GLY A 57 -5.56 -2.79 3.38
CA GLY A 57 -5.98 -2.04 4.56
C GLY A 57 -5.47 -0.60 4.63
N ILE A 58 -5.16 -0.14 5.85
CA ILE A 58 -4.94 1.28 6.15
C ILE A 58 -3.48 1.52 6.51
N VAL A 59 -2.83 2.48 5.86
CA VAL A 59 -1.49 2.97 6.21
C VAL A 59 -1.61 4.41 6.71
N HIS A 60 -1.42 4.60 8.01
CA HIS A 60 -1.27 5.91 8.65
C HIS A 60 0.19 6.36 8.61
N GLY A 61 0.64 6.71 7.41
CA GLY A 61 2.02 7.13 7.17
C GLY A 61 2.36 7.24 5.69
N ASP A 62 3.55 7.73 5.41
CA ASP A 62 4.05 7.80 4.04
C ASP A 62 4.44 6.40 3.53
N VAL A 63 4.02 6.09 2.31
CA VAL A 63 4.39 4.88 1.58
C VAL A 63 5.40 5.24 0.50
N HIS A 64 6.57 4.64 0.56
CA HIS A 64 7.67 4.89 -0.37
C HIS A 64 8.09 3.61 -1.08
N ALA A 65 7.88 3.55 -2.39
CA ALA A 65 8.45 2.49 -3.22
C ALA A 65 9.76 3.03 -3.85
N ARG A 66 10.91 2.67 -3.26
CA ARG A 66 12.24 3.05 -3.76
C ARG A 66 12.84 2.02 -4.72
N GLY A 67 12.15 0.90 -4.90
CA GLY A 67 12.44 -0.23 -5.77
C GLY A 67 11.35 -1.28 -5.57
N GLY A 68 11.52 -2.45 -6.18
CA GLY A 68 10.70 -3.62 -5.88
C GLY A 68 9.26 -3.49 -6.36
N LYS A 69 8.36 -4.20 -5.67
CA LYS A 69 6.94 -4.31 -6.02
C LYS A 69 6.06 -3.86 -4.86
N LEU A 70 5.07 -3.02 -5.15
CA LEU A 70 4.03 -2.63 -4.20
C LEU A 70 2.67 -2.82 -4.85
N ARG A 71 1.83 -3.66 -4.26
CA ARG A 71 0.40 -3.73 -4.51
C ARG A 71 -0.33 -3.17 -3.30
N ILE A 72 -1.24 -2.23 -3.51
CA ILE A 72 -2.02 -1.67 -2.40
C ILE A 72 -3.51 -1.54 -2.75
N ARG A 73 -4.32 -1.96 -1.78
CA ARG A 73 -5.77 -1.89 -1.73
C ARG A 73 -6.14 -1.31 -0.38
N GLY A 74 -6.61 -0.07 -0.35
CA GLY A 74 -7.16 0.50 0.89
C GLY A 74 -6.96 2.00 1.02
N ILE A 75 -6.39 2.43 2.14
CA ILE A 75 -6.23 3.84 2.48
C ILE A 75 -4.77 4.15 2.78
N ILE A 76 -4.22 5.18 2.14
CA ILE A 76 -2.94 5.79 2.51
C ILE A 76 -3.23 7.19 3.05
N ASP A 77 -3.13 7.32 4.37
CA ASP A 77 -3.23 8.59 5.09
C ASP A 77 -1.84 9.24 5.19
N GLY A 78 -1.26 9.47 4.02
CA GLY A 78 0.13 9.92 3.86
C GLY A 78 0.47 10.13 2.38
N ARG A 79 1.75 10.32 2.08
CA ARG A 79 2.23 10.44 0.70
C ARG A 79 2.50 9.06 0.11
N LEU A 80 2.19 8.89 -1.17
CA LEU A 80 2.74 7.82 -1.97
C LEU A 80 3.91 8.39 -2.79
N GLY A 81 5.13 7.96 -2.48
CA GLY A 81 6.33 8.30 -3.26
C GLY A 81 6.80 7.09 -4.06
N VAL A 82 6.91 7.25 -5.37
CA VAL A 82 7.37 6.19 -6.28
C VAL A 82 8.63 6.65 -6.96
N LYS A 83 9.69 5.85 -6.84
CA LYS A 83 10.96 6.09 -7.53
C LYS A 83 10.98 5.33 -8.86
N ASP A 84 11.69 5.88 -9.84
CA ASP A 84 11.97 5.20 -11.11
C ASP A 84 12.52 3.77 -10.87
N GLY A 85 11.92 2.79 -11.54
CA GLY A 85 12.25 1.37 -11.40
C GLY A 85 11.45 0.61 -10.35
N ALA A 86 10.61 1.27 -9.54
CA ALA A 86 9.64 0.59 -8.68
C ALA A 86 8.37 0.22 -9.46
N ASP A 87 7.85 -0.99 -9.23
CA ASP A 87 6.62 -1.49 -9.81
C ASP A 87 5.48 -1.32 -8.80
N VAL A 88 4.70 -0.25 -8.95
CA VAL A 88 3.63 0.11 -8.03
C VAL A 88 2.28 -0.06 -8.71
N LEU A 89 1.39 -0.81 -8.07
CA LEU A 89 0.02 -1.03 -8.47
C LEU A 89 -0.91 -0.61 -7.33
N VAL A 90 -1.85 0.26 -7.64
CA VAL A 90 -2.84 0.78 -6.69
C VAL A 90 -4.23 0.45 -7.20
N ALA A 91 -5.05 -0.21 -6.40
CA ALA A 91 -6.40 -0.55 -6.85
C ALA A 91 -7.26 0.70 -7.01
N VAL A 92 -8.10 0.70 -8.05
CA VAL A 92 -9.21 1.63 -8.18
C VAL A 92 -10.06 1.57 -6.91
N GLY A 93 -10.47 2.73 -6.43
CA GLY A 93 -11.14 2.88 -5.16
C GLY A 93 -10.19 3.18 -4.01
N THR A 94 -8.88 2.97 -4.11
CA THR A 94 -7.90 3.33 -3.06
C THR A 94 -7.98 4.81 -2.73
N VAL A 95 -7.92 5.14 -1.43
CA VAL A 95 -7.91 6.52 -0.95
C VAL A 95 -6.50 6.97 -0.66
N LEU A 96 -6.06 8.03 -1.32
CA LEU A 96 -4.80 8.71 -1.07
C LEU A 96 -5.11 10.09 -0.50
N LYS A 97 -4.74 10.34 0.77
CA LYS A 97 -4.97 11.63 1.45
C LYS A 97 -6.42 12.13 1.36
N GLY A 98 -7.38 11.26 1.63
CA GLY A 98 -8.81 11.60 1.61
C GLY A 98 -9.42 11.74 0.21
N ARG A 99 -8.65 11.47 -0.86
CA ARG A 99 -9.16 11.45 -2.23
C ARG A 99 -9.17 10.04 -2.78
N GLN A 100 -10.26 9.64 -3.41
CA GLN A 100 -10.45 8.30 -3.96
C GLN A 100 -9.99 8.23 -5.41
N LEU A 101 -9.13 7.25 -5.72
CA LEU A 101 -8.69 6.95 -7.08
C LEU A 101 -9.82 6.33 -7.89
N GLN A 102 -10.12 6.91 -9.05
CA GLN A 102 -11.15 6.46 -9.97
C GLN A 102 -10.57 5.61 -11.10
N ALA A 103 -11.43 4.89 -11.82
CA ALA A 103 -11.02 4.00 -12.92
C ALA A 103 -10.44 4.74 -14.13
N ASP A 104 -10.72 6.04 -14.25
CA ASP A 104 -10.14 6.92 -15.27
C ASP A 104 -8.79 7.54 -14.85
N GLY A 105 -8.27 7.18 -13.66
CA GLY A 105 -7.03 7.70 -13.11
C GLY A 105 -7.15 9.06 -12.42
N THR A 106 -8.36 9.60 -12.30
CA THR A 106 -8.61 10.85 -11.56
C THR A 106 -8.83 10.60 -10.06
N PHE A 107 -8.83 11.68 -9.29
CA PHE A 107 -9.08 11.65 -7.85
C PHE A 107 -10.27 12.52 -7.48
N THR A 108 -11.27 11.91 -6.84
CA THR A 108 -12.44 12.61 -6.31
C THR A 108 -12.34 12.74 -4.79
N GLU A 109 -12.96 13.77 -4.21
CA GLU A 109 -13.12 13.80 -2.77
C GLU A 109 -14.01 12.64 -2.31
N LEU A 110 -13.62 12.01 -1.21
CA LEU A 110 -14.44 10.96 -0.62
C LEU A 110 -15.73 11.59 -0.09
N SER A 111 -16.84 11.39 -0.80
CA SER A 111 -18.14 11.92 -0.40
C SER A 111 -18.89 10.90 0.48
N GLY A 112 -18.90 11.15 1.79
CA GLY A 112 -19.78 10.49 2.76
C GLY A 112 -19.09 9.60 3.80
N GLN A 113 -19.80 9.35 4.91
CA GLN A 113 -19.51 8.29 5.87
C GLN A 113 -20.13 6.99 5.34
N GLY A 114 -19.36 6.21 4.59
CA GLY A 114 -19.77 4.90 4.08
C GLY A 114 -18.73 3.84 4.41
N SER A 115 -19.16 2.57 4.47
CA SER A 115 -18.25 1.43 4.54
C SER A 115 -17.37 1.42 3.30
N PHE A 116 -16.09 1.74 3.48
CA PHE A 116 -15.12 1.73 2.41
C PHE A 116 -14.64 0.29 2.19
N ARG A 117 -15.02 -0.30 1.06
CA ARG A 117 -14.56 -1.61 0.62
C ARG A 117 -14.09 -1.50 -0.82
N ILE A 118 -12.91 -2.02 -1.09
CA ILE A 118 -12.37 -2.19 -2.43
C ILE A 118 -12.47 -3.68 -2.73
N GLU A 119 -13.05 -4.03 -3.88
CA GLU A 119 -13.19 -5.43 -4.27
C GLU A 119 -11.83 -6.05 -4.62
N ASP A 120 -11.69 -7.35 -4.42
CA ASP A 120 -10.44 -8.08 -4.68
C ASP A 120 -10.04 -8.04 -6.17
N ASP A 121 -11.02 -7.95 -7.05
CA ASP A 121 -10.90 -7.86 -8.50
C ASP A 121 -10.89 -6.42 -9.03
N ALA A 122 -10.81 -5.42 -8.13
CA ALA A 122 -10.73 -4.03 -8.52
C ALA A 122 -9.56 -3.80 -9.50
N PRO A 123 -9.78 -3.05 -10.60
CA PRO A 123 -8.73 -2.79 -11.56
C PRO A 123 -7.52 -2.11 -10.90
N MET A 124 -6.32 -2.42 -11.36
CA MET A 124 -5.10 -1.86 -10.82
C MET A 124 -4.62 -0.70 -11.69
N MET A 125 -4.17 0.37 -11.04
CA MET A 125 -3.62 1.55 -11.68
C MET A 125 -2.14 1.68 -11.34
N ARG A 126 -1.35 2.11 -12.31
CA ARG A 126 0.08 2.41 -12.18
C ARG A 126 0.28 3.93 -12.12
N PRO A 127 0.93 4.47 -11.08
CA PRO A 127 1.31 5.88 -11.06
C PRO A 127 2.44 6.13 -12.07
N GLN A 128 2.37 7.28 -12.72
CA GLN A 128 3.35 7.72 -13.72
C GLN A 128 4.13 8.94 -13.21
N THR A 129 5.30 9.21 -13.81
CA THR A 129 6.21 10.28 -13.39
C THR A 129 5.58 11.68 -13.46
N GLU A 130 4.61 11.90 -14.35
CA GLU A 130 3.90 13.19 -14.50
C GLU A 130 2.70 13.34 -13.55
N GLY A 131 2.49 12.36 -12.65
CA GLY A 131 1.38 12.35 -11.69
C GLY A 131 0.05 11.86 -12.27
N ASN A 132 0.02 11.47 -13.55
CA ASN A 132 -1.08 10.73 -14.15
C ASN A 132 -1.05 9.24 -13.75
N TRP A 133 -2.16 8.56 -14.01
CA TRP A 133 -2.36 7.15 -13.66
C TRP A 133 -2.87 6.41 -14.88
N THR A 134 -2.34 5.21 -15.11
CA THR A 134 -2.75 4.35 -16.22
C THR A 134 -3.22 3.01 -15.70
N LEU A 135 -4.17 2.40 -16.38
CA LEU A 135 -4.55 1.03 -16.09
C LEU A 135 -3.32 0.11 -16.24
N ALA A 136 -3.15 -0.82 -15.31
CA ALA A 136 -2.20 -1.90 -15.45
C ALA A 136 -2.89 -3.08 -16.13
N ASP A 137 -2.32 -3.54 -17.24
CA ASP A 137 -2.77 -4.72 -17.98
C ASP A 137 -2.54 -6.02 -17.20
#